data_AF-A0A957BAW7-F1
#
_entry.id   AF-A0A957BAW7-F1
#
_cell.length_a   1.000
_cell.length_b   1.000
_cell.length_c   1.000
_cell.angle_alpha   90.00
_cell.angle_beta   90.00
_cell.angle_gamma   90.00
#
_symmetry.space_group_name_H-M   'P 1'
#
loop_
_entity.id
_entity.type
_entity.pdbx_description
1 polymer ?
#
loop_
_entity_poly.entity_id
_entity_poly.type
_entity_poly.pdbx_seq_one_letter_code
_entity_poly.pdbx_strand_id
1 'polypeptide(L)'
;MKFPMERVTWIVLVIAFIIFWLICLASSLGLYSFAFLSTMPIPTTLQISRGTALVSNDDVTERGYRFETSLPTRPAVVNNDSQSQSLLVFESADPERGPLAILTLQANSEIRLVSAEQPRYTWSTLDSQIVLDEFEGELDILVFDKSNELGDIRIFDKLGNHVDILGIGRYVVTSANDRMFIDTRDGQALMFATDNRSAVSVTSGQQFRVGGGITDPSPVTTYRDNLIYEGLFSFIKPSIVEDALHLPYPWGCEYRQDSLPSSTATIDYWDTRQAVRYTRGNGAESHGETNCSQSFGPDGISLDDYNFLELETTVLINYQSLSKCGQQGSECPLMLRLRFQTSDGASREWIQGLYYADDPQRDYPSQCSGCTQPNLQINEKVWYTFRSGNLMTLLPATAGFTPTSIQDIKFYASGHDYDVFISELGLYRGWVDVIPQISQSD
;
A
#
# COMPACT_ATOMS: atom_id res chain seq x y z
N MET A 1 -1.87 -0.77 81.74
CA MET A 1 -0.46 -0.90 81.31
C MET A 1 -0.04 0.44 80.72
N LYS A 2 0.76 1.24 81.43
CA LYS A 2 1.23 2.55 80.91
C LYS A 2 2.45 2.26 80.03
N PHE A 3 2.31 2.41 78.71
CA PHE A 3 3.48 2.40 77.84
C PHE A 3 4.35 3.62 78.19
N PRO A 4 5.68 3.48 78.33
CA PRO A 4 6.56 4.62 78.52
C PRO A 4 6.46 5.53 77.29
N MET A 5 6.11 6.80 77.48
CA MET A 5 5.86 7.76 76.39
C MET A 5 7.02 7.84 75.40
N GLU A 6 8.26 7.67 75.88
CA GLU A 6 9.47 7.59 75.07
C GLU A 6 9.39 6.52 73.96
N ARG A 7 8.89 5.31 74.26
CA ARG A 7 8.78 4.24 73.26
C ARG A 7 7.74 4.57 72.20
N VAL A 8 6.65 5.21 72.58
CA VAL A 8 5.60 5.63 71.63
C VAL A 8 6.14 6.70 70.69
N THR A 9 6.88 7.68 71.21
CA THR A 9 7.50 8.73 70.39
C THR A 9 8.50 8.16 69.38
N TRP A 10 9.37 7.22 69.80
CA TRP A 10 10.31 6.56 68.89
C TRP A 10 9.60 5.75 67.80
N ILE A 11 8.54 5.02 68.15
CA ILE A 11 7.74 4.27 67.16
C ILE A 11 7.14 5.22 66.12
N VAL A 12 6.55 6.34 66.55
CA VAL A 12 5.98 7.33 65.63
C VAL A 12 7.03 7.91 64.69
N LEU A 13 8.22 8.27 65.20
CA LEU A 13 9.30 8.80 64.36
C LEU A 13 9.82 7.79 63.34
N VAL A 14 10.01 6.52 63.75
CA VAL A 14 10.45 5.46 62.84
C VAL A 14 9.39 5.18 61.77
N ILE A 15 8.12 5.12 62.14
CA ILE A 15 7.02 4.94 61.18
C ILE A 15 6.95 6.12 60.21
N ALA A 16 7.03 7.37 60.70
CA ALA A 16 7.03 8.54 59.84
C ALA A 16 8.21 8.56 58.87
N PHE A 17 9.40 8.15 59.32
CA PHE A 17 10.59 8.02 58.48
C PHE A 17 10.44 6.94 57.40
N ILE A 18 9.89 5.78 57.76
CA ILE A 18 9.62 4.69 56.80
C ILE A 18 8.58 5.15 55.77
N ILE A 19 7.48 5.79 56.21
CA ILE A 19 6.44 6.31 55.31
C ILE A 19 7.05 7.35 54.35
N PHE A 20 7.86 8.27 54.86
CA PHE A 20 8.55 9.25 54.02
C PHE A 20 9.44 8.58 52.96
N TRP A 21 10.24 7.59 53.35
CA TRP A 21 11.07 6.81 52.42
C TRP A 21 10.25 6.08 51.36
N LEU A 22 9.15 5.44 51.76
CA LEU A 22 8.24 4.76 50.82
C LEU A 22 7.60 5.74 49.84
N ILE A 23 7.21 6.94 50.30
CA ILE A 23 6.66 7.98 49.42
C ILE A 23 7.72 8.47 48.43
N CYS A 24 8.96 8.74 48.88
CA CYS A 24 10.04 9.15 47.99
C CYS A 24 10.39 8.09 46.94
N LEU A 25 10.40 6.82 47.33
CA LEU A 25 10.64 5.71 46.40
C LEU A 25 9.49 5.57 45.41
N ALA A 26 8.24 5.57 45.89
CA ALA A 26 7.05 5.45 45.05
C ALA A 26 6.90 6.63 44.08
N SER A 27 7.21 7.85 44.52
CA SER A 27 7.16 9.04 43.66
C SER A 27 8.26 9.02 42.59
N SER A 28 9.47 8.59 42.95
CA SER A 28 10.59 8.49 42.00
C SER A 28 10.33 7.41 40.95
N LEU A 29 9.84 6.24 41.37
CA LEU A 29 9.46 5.16 40.46
C LEU A 29 8.25 5.55 39.61
N GLY A 30 7.23 6.18 40.21
CA GLY A 30 6.04 6.64 39.47
C GLY A 30 6.39 7.71 38.43
N LEU A 31 7.25 8.68 38.78
CA LEU A 31 7.72 9.69 37.85
C LEU A 31 8.56 9.06 36.72
N TYR A 32 9.43 8.10 37.06
CA TYR A 32 10.23 7.40 36.07
C TYR A 32 9.33 6.61 35.10
N SER A 33 8.41 5.78 35.60
CA SER A 33 7.48 5.01 34.76
C SER A 33 6.60 5.92 33.91
N PHE A 34 6.12 7.05 34.45
CA PHE A 34 5.32 7.98 33.69
C PHE A 34 6.12 8.72 32.61
N ALA A 35 7.34 9.18 32.91
CA ALA A 35 8.16 9.94 31.97
C ALA A 35 8.81 9.06 30.89
N PHE A 36 9.21 7.84 31.23
CA PHE A 36 10.04 6.99 30.36
C PHE A 36 9.35 5.75 29.80
N LEU A 37 8.23 5.32 30.39
CA LEU A 37 7.53 4.09 30.00
C LEU A 37 6.06 4.32 29.62
N SER A 38 5.57 5.57 29.65
CA SER A 38 4.19 5.86 29.24
C SER A 38 4.09 5.93 27.73
N THR A 39 3.12 5.21 27.17
CA THR A 39 2.77 5.24 25.76
C THR A 39 1.47 6.03 25.52
N MET A 40 1.22 6.34 24.25
CA MET A 40 -0.03 6.83 23.72
C MET A 40 -0.37 6.07 22.42
N PRO A 41 -1.65 5.89 22.10
CA PRO A 41 -2.04 5.24 20.85
C PRO A 41 -1.64 6.10 19.66
N ILE A 42 -1.07 5.47 18.64
CA ILE A 42 -0.93 6.03 17.30
C ILE A 42 -2.34 6.08 16.69
N PRO A 43 -2.85 7.24 16.25
CA PRO A 43 -4.15 7.29 15.59
C PRO A 43 -4.12 6.43 14.32
N THR A 44 -5.15 5.59 14.15
CA THR A 44 -5.27 4.71 13.00
C THR A 44 -6.62 4.94 12.33
N THR A 45 -6.59 5.20 11.03
CA THR A 45 -7.78 5.29 10.19
C THR A 45 -7.80 4.13 9.20
N LEU A 46 -9.00 3.64 8.92
CA LEU A 46 -9.28 2.68 7.86
C LEU A 46 -9.92 3.46 6.71
N GLN A 47 -9.24 3.52 5.57
CA GLN A 47 -9.78 4.06 4.34
C GLN A 47 -10.15 2.91 3.40
N ILE A 48 -11.20 3.09 2.61
CA ILE A 48 -11.68 2.07 1.68
C ILE A 48 -11.37 2.54 0.27
N SER A 49 -10.53 1.80 -0.45
CA SER A 49 -10.20 2.11 -1.84
C SER A 49 -11.28 1.61 -2.78
N ARG A 50 -11.82 0.42 -2.49
CA ARG A 50 -12.87 -0.22 -3.28
C ARG A 50 -13.64 -1.20 -2.42
N GLY A 51 -14.93 -1.37 -2.72
CA GLY A 51 -15.75 -2.41 -2.10
C GLY A 51 -16.21 -2.06 -0.68
N THR A 52 -16.14 -3.01 0.24
CA THR A 52 -16.54 -2.85 1.64
C THR A 52 -15.60 -3.66 2.53
N ALA A 53 -14.87 -3.01 3.44
CA ALA A 53 -14.10 -3.72 4.45
C ALA A 53 -14.99 -4.07 5.65
N LEU A 54 -14.86 -5.28 6.16
CA LEU A 54 -15.48 -5.71 7.40
C LEU A 54 -14.52 -5.47 8.56
N VAL A 55 -15.02 -4.91 9.65
CA VAL A 55 -14.26 -4.66 10.87
C VAL A 55 -14.99 -5.29 12.05
N SER A 56 -14.26 -6.07 12.84
CA SER A 56 -14.74 -6.61 14.11
C SER A 56 -13.75 -6.31 15.23
N ASN A 57 -14.25 -6.22 16.46
CA ASN A 57 -13.44 -6.04 17.67
C ASN A 57 -14.18 -6.65 18.86
N ASP A 58 -13.54 -6.69 20.04
CA ASP A 58 -14.12 -7.35 21.23
C ASP A 58 -15.49 -6.79 21.64
N ASP A 59 -15.77 -5.52 21.33
CA ASP A 59 -17.01 -4.83 21.65
C ASP A 59 -18.07 -4.88 20.53
N VAL A 60 -17.66 -5.18 19.29
CA VAL A 60 -18.50 -5.13 18.08
C VAL A 60 -18.32 -6.41 17.29
N THR A 61 -19.42 -7.17 17.16
CA THR A 61 -19.43 -8.46 16.48
C THR A 61 -18.91 -8.38 15.04
N GLU A 62 -19.36 -7.40 14.25
CA GLU A 62 -18.86 -7.08 12.90
C GLU A 62 -19.57 -5.84 12.32
N ARG A 63 -18.87 -4.99 11.56
CA ARG A 63 -19.44 -3.84 10.82
C ARG A 63 -18.75 -3.65 9.47
N GLY A 64 -19.54 -3.38 8.43
CA GLY A 64 -19.03 -3.06 7.09
C GLY A 64 -18.84 -1.56 6.87
N TYR A 65 -17.70 -1.17 6.32
CA TYR A 65 -17.34 0.20 6.01
C TYR A 65 -17.06 0.37 4.51
N ARG A 66 -17.59 1.45 3.93
CA ARG A 66 -17.37 1.86 2.52
C ARG A 66 -16.62 3.18 2.37
N PHE A 67 -16.42 3.86 3.50
CA PHE A 67 -15.78 5.16 3.61
C PHE A 67 -14.84 5.14 4.81
N GLU A 68 -14.04 6.20 4.94
CA GLU A 68 -13.09 6.36 6.03
C GLU A 68 -13.75 6.20 7.42
N THR A 69 -13.07 5.48 8.31
CA THR A 69 -13.43 5.37 9.72
C THR A 69 -12.20 5.28 10.61
N SER A 70 -12.31 5.72 11.87
CA SER A 70 -11.23 5.54 12.84
C SER A 70 -11.30 4.17 13.51
N LEU A 71 -10.14 3.62 13.89
CA LEU A 71 -10.02 2.36 14.62
C LEU A 71 -9.47 2.60 16.05
N PRO A 72 -10.28 3.17 16.98
CA PRO A 72 -9.81 3.50 18.32
C PRO A 72 -9.74 2.28 19.26
N THR A 73 -10.59 1.28 19.05
CA THR A 73 -10.65 0.07 19.86
C THR A 73 -9.70 -0.98 19.31
N ARG A 74 -8.98 -1.65 20.20
CA ARG A 74 -8.03 -2.70 19.87
C ARG A 74 -8.18 -3.88 20.82
N PRO A 75 -7.99 -5.13 20.36
CA PRO A 75 -7.66 -5.50 18.98
C PRO A 75 -8.80 -5.23 17.99
N ALA A 76 -8.47 -5.03 16.71
CA ALA A 76 -9.44 -4.87 15.64
C ALA A 76 -9.06 -5.74 14.44
N VAL A 77 -9.98 -6.57 13.96
CA VAL A 77 -9.81 -7.38 12.75
C VAL A 77 -10.35 -6.61 11.57
N VAL A 78 -9.59 -6.52 10.49
CA VAL A 78 -10.02 -5.97 9.20
C VAL A 78 -9.98 -7.08 8.17
N ASN A 79 -11.09 -7.29 7.48
CA ASN A 79 -11.26 -8.33 6.47
C ASN A 79 -11.79 -7.72 5.17
N ASN A 80 -11.14 -8.05 4.06
CA ASN A 80 -11.54 -7.66 2.71
C ASN A 80 -11.96 -8.90 1.91
N ASP A 81 -13.13 -8.82 1.27
CA ASP A 81 -13.59 -9.84 0.32
C ASP A 81 -12.82 -9.77 -1.02
N SER A 82 -13.26 -10.58 -2.00
CA SER A 82 -12.63 -10.67 -3.32
C SER A 82 -12.73 -9.40 -4.17
N GLN A 83 -13.55 -8.42 -3.78
CA GLN A 83 -13.77 -7.17 -4.50
C GLN A 83 -13.35 -5.94 -3.71
N SER A 84 -12.84 -6.13 -2.49
CA SER A 84 -12.54 -5.04 -1.56
C SER A 84 -11.05 -4.82 -1.40
N GLN A 85 -10.67 -3.55 -1.21
CA GLN A 85 -9.32 -3.15 -0.85
C GLN A 85 -9.43 -1.99 0.13
N SER A 86 -8.58 -1.99 1.14
CA SER A 86 -8.60 -1.01 2.21
C SER A 86 -7.19 -0.65 2.67
N LEU A 87 -7.05 0.54 3.25
CA LEU A 87 -5.80 1.08 3.77
C LEU A 87 -5.94 1.29 5.27
N LEU A 88 -4.97 0.79 6.02
CA LEU A 88 -4.69 1.19 7.39
C LEU A 88 -3.66 2.31 7.34
N VAL A 89 -4.08 3.52 7.70
CA VAL A 89 -3.22 4.70 7.76
C VAL A 89 -2.87 4.97 9.22
N PHE A 90 -1.57 4.98 9.53
CA PHE A 90 -1.04 5.25 10.85
C PHE A 90 -0.50 6.67 10.89
N GLU A 91 -1.20 7.55 11.58
CA GLU A 91 -0.92 8.98 11.57
C GLU A 91 0.18 9.37 12.56
N SER A 92 1.03 10.34 12.18
CA SER A 92 1.94 10.96 13.15
C SER A 92 1.14 11.79 14.18
N ALA A 93 1.73 11.99 15.36
CA ALA A 93 1.18 12.94 16.33
C ALA A 93 1.26 14.39 15.82
N ASP A 94 2.14 14.67 14.85
CA ASP A 94 2.31 15.95 14.18
C ASP A 94 1.67 15.90 12.78
N PRO A 95 0.47 16.48 12.57
CA PRO A 95 -0.26 16.38 11.31
C PRO A 95 0.50 16.93 10.10
N GLU A 96 1.41 17.88 10.30
CA GLU A 96 2.22 18.48 9.22
C GLU A 96 3.23 17.49 8.63
N ARG A 97 3.52 16.37 9.32
CA ARG A 97 4.42 15.32 8.85
C ARG A 97 3.73 14.26 8.01
N GLY A 98 2.40 14.22 8.03
CA GLY A 98 1.59 13.19 7.41
C GLY A 98 1.73 11.82 8.10
N PRO A 99 1.31 10.74 7.40
CA PRO A 99 1.28 9.40 7.98
C PRO A 99 2.69 8.83 8.20
N LEU A 100 2.85 8.06 9.28
CA LEU A 100 4.06 7.28 9.58
C LEU A 100 4.18 6.08 8.63
N ALA A 101 3.06 5.39 8.42
CA ALA A 101 2.97 4.23 7.54
C ALA A 101 1.56 4.08 6.95
N ILE A 102 1.49 3.53 5.75
CA ILE A 102 0.25 3.13 5.08
C ILE A 102 0.36 1.64 4.74
N LEU A 103 -0.61 0.87 5.19
CA LEU A 103 -0.73 -0.56 4.94
C LEU A 103 -1.94 -0.82 4.07
N THR A 104 -1.74 -1.26 2.84
CA THR A 104 -2.81 -1.58 1.88
C THR A 104 -3.12 -3.06 1.96
N LEU A 105 -4.26 -3.39 2.58
CA LEU A 105 -4.79 -4.75 2.65
C LEU A 105 -5.49 -5.07 1.33
N GLN A 106 -5.03 -6.09 0.62
CA GLN A 106 -5.55 -6.47 -0.68
C GLN A 106 -6.90 -7.20 -0.58
N ALA A 107 -7.45 -7.58 -1.73
CA ALA A 107 -8.62 -8.45 -1.79
C ALA A 107 -8.33 -9.82 -1.17
N ASN A 108 -9.36 -10.48 -0.64
CA ASN A 108 -9.26 -11.78 0.04
C ASN A 108 -8.20 -11.80 1.15
N SER A 109 -8.06 -10.70 1.89
CA SER A 109 -7.02 -10.57 2.92
C SER A 109 -7.64 -10.16 4.25
N GLU A 110 -7.04 -10.65 5.33
CA GLU A 110 -7.47 -10.44 6.71
C GLU A 110 -6.25 -10.13 7.58
N ILE A 111 -6.41 -9.18 8.49
CA ILE A 111 -5.36 -8.82 9.45
C ILE A 111 -5.97 -8.34 10.76
N ARG A 112 -5.35 -8.72 11.89
CA ARG A 112 -5.76 -8.25 13.22
C ARG A 112 -4.74 -7.22 13.74
N LEU A 113 -5.20 -5.98 13.90
CA LEU A 113 -4.43 -4.91 14.54
C LEU A 113 -4.48 -5.09 16.05
N VAL A 114 -3.37 -5.51 16.64
CA VAL A 114 -3.23 -5.75 18.09
C VAL A 114 -2.93 -4.46 18.82
N SER A 115 -1.91 -3.74 18.36
CA SER A 115 -1.45 -2.51 18.99
C SER A 115 -0.75 -1.62 17.97
N ALA A 116 -0.87 -0.31 18.14
CA ALA A 116 -0.05 0.69 17.47
C ALA A 116 0.20 1.82 18.46
N GLU A 117 1.32 1.75 19.16
CA GLU A 117 1.65 2.63 20.28
C GLU A 117 2.93 3.37 20.02
N GLN A 118 2.99 4.60 20.51
CA GLN A 118 4.20 5.41 20.50
C GLN A 118 4.49 5.95 21.90
N PRO A 119 5.75 6.26 22.21
CA PRO A 119 6.10 6.93 23.45
C PRO A 119 5.33 8.25 23.62
N ARG A 120 4.84 8.50 24.83
CA ARG A 120 4.19 9.78 25.15
C ARG A 120 5.18 10.95 25.11
N TYR A 121 6.45 10.66 25.36
CA TYR A 121 7.50 11.66 25.50
C TYR A 121 8.73 11.30 24.68
N THR A 122 9.37 12.29 24.08
CA THR A 122 10.55 12.13 23.20
C THR A 122 11.83 11.64 23.88
N TRP A 123 11.86 11.67 25.22
CA TRP A 123 12.97 11.24 26.07
C TRP A 123 12.70 9.86 26.69
N SER A 124 11.63 9.20 26.25
CA SER A 124 11.29 7.82 26.59
C SER A 124 12.39 6.85 26.17
N THR A 125 12.45 5.70 26.84
CA THR A 125 13.31 4.57 26.46
C THR A 125 12.60 3.51 25.63
N LEU A 126 11.29 3.67 25.44
CA LEU A 126 10.49 2.82 24.56
C LEU A 126 10.58 3.30 23.13
N ASP A 127 10.53 2.36 22.20
CA ASP A 127 10.30 2.61 20.78
C ASP A 127 8.80 2.53 20.49
N SER A 128 8.36 3.21 19.43
CA SER A 128 7.02 3.01 18.90
C SER A 128 6.95 1.69 18.13
N GLN A 129 5.77 1.09 18.13
CA GLN A 129 5.57 -0.21 17.50
C GLN A 129 4.16 -0.32 16.94
N ILE A 130 4.07 -0.97 15.79
CA ILE A 130 2.81 -1.44 15.21
C ILE A 130 2.88 -2.97 15.20
N VAL A 131 1.90 -3.63 15.81
CA VAL A 131 1.83 -5.08 15.90
C VAL A 131 0.53 -5.54 15.26
N LEU A 132 0.68 -6.38 14.25
CA LEU A 132 -0.39 -7.00 13.50
C LEU A 132 -0.20 -8.51 13.58
N ASP A 133 -1.28 -9.25 13.80
CA ASP A 133 -1.23 -10.70 13.85
C ASP A 133 -2.39 -11.34 13.08
N GLU A 134 -2.38 -12.67 13.05
CA GLU A 134 -3.34 -13.50 12.33
C GLU A 134 -3.45 -13.12 10.84
N PHE A 135 -2.36 -12.61 10.26
CA PHE A 135 -2.34 -12.13 8.90
C PHE A 135 -2.47 -13.29 7.89
N GLU A 136 -3.43 -13.12 6.98
CA GLU A 136 -3.66 -13.99 5.83
C GLU A 136 -3.99 -13.13 4.60
N GLY A 137 -3.44 -13.51 3.46
CA GLY A 137 -3.58 -12.78 2.20
C GLY A 137 -2.38 -11.90 1.88
N GLU A 138 -2.61 -10.68 1.43
CA GLU A 138 -1.55 -9.79 0.96
C GLU A 138 -1.65 -8.36 1.48
N LEU A 139 -0.49 -7.81 1.82
CA LEU A 139 -0.30 -6.49 2.42
C LEU A 139 0.84 -5.76 1.71
N ASP A 140 0.54 -4.60 1.10
CA ASP A 140 1.55 -3.65 0.62
C ASP A 140 1.78 -2.57 1.68
N ILE A 141 3.03 -2.37 2.06
CA ILE A 141 3.45 -1.56 3.20
C ILE A 141 4.34 -0.45 2.68
N LEU A 142 3.93 0.79 2.94
CA LEU A 142 4.70 1.98 2.65
C LEU A 142 5.01 2.70 3.97
N VAL A 143 6.30 2.83 4.29
CA VAL A 143 6.78 3.50 5.51
C VAL A 143 7.45 4.81 5.13
N PHE A 144 6.99 5.92 5.69
CA PHE A 144 7.50 7.26 5.39
C PHE A 144 8.47 7.79 6.43
N ASP A 145 8.41 7.27 7.65
CA ASP A 145 8.92 7.85 8.89
C ASP A 145 10.30 8.58 8.82
N LYS A 146 10.26 9.83 8.37
CA LYS A 146 11.46 10.67 8.15
C LYS A 146 12.11 11.12 9.45
N SER A 147 11.40 11.02 10.57
CA SER A 147 11.84 11.46 11.90
C SER A 147 12.27 10.32 12.81
N ASN A 148 12.24 9.07 12.33
CA ASN A 148 12.52 7.88 13.13
C ASN A 148 11.59 7.81 14.37
N GLU A 149 10.33 8.26 14.19
CA GLU A 149 9.24 8.21 15.15
C GLU A 149 8.59 6.83 15.25
N LEU A 150 8.75 5.99 14.23
CA LEU A 150 8.31 4.61 14.11
C LEU A 150 9.51 3.68 14.35
N GLY A 151 9.41 2.79 15.33
CA GLY A 151 10.39 1.73 15.55
C GLY A 151 10.17 0.60 14.56
N ASP A 152 9.42 -0.43 14.97
CA ASP A 152 9.18 -1.63 14.15
C ASP A 152 7.69 -1.77 13.79
N ILE A 153 7.42 -2.24 12.57
CA ILE A 153 6.13 -2.86 12.22
C ILE A 153 6.32 -4.37 12.21
N ARG A 154 5.66 -5.07 13.14
CA ARG A 154 5.71 -6.53 13.25
C ARG A 154 4.43 -7.14 12.76
N ILE A 155 4.55 -8.09 11.82
CA ILE A 155 3.42 -8.77 11.20
C ILE A 155 3.58 -10.25 11.42
N PHE A 156 2.62 -10.87 12.10
CA PHE A 156 2.57 -12.30 12.36
C PHE A 156 1.51 -12.97 11.49
N ASP A 157 1.86 -14.08 10.85
CA ASP A 157 0.86 -14.95 10.22
C ASP A 157 0.13 -15.81 11.26
N LYS A 158 -0.89 -16.57 10.82
CA LYS A 158 -1.68 -17.47 11.69
C LYS A 158 -0.87 -18.63 12.29
N LEU A 159 0.32 -18.92 11.76
CA LEU A 159 1.23 -19.96 12.24
C LEU A 159 2.34 -19.42 13.15
N GLY A 160 2.40 -18.10 13.34
CA GLY A 160 3.40 -17.41 14.15
C GLY A 160 4.74 -17.13 13.44
N ASN A 161 4.86 -17.36 12.13
CA ASN A 161 5.96 -16.77 11.37
C ASN A 161 5.76 -15.25 11.35
N HIS A 162 6.85 -14.49 11.28
CA HIS A 162 6.72 -13.04 11.27
C HIS A 162 7.79 -12.33 10.47
N VAL A 163 7.44 -11.09 10.11
CA VAL A 163 8.32 -10.13 9.45
C VAL A 163 8.33 -8.85 10.28
N ASP A 164 9.53 -8.35 10.55
CA ASP A 164 9.76 -7.06 11.18
C ASP A 164 10.28 -6.07 10.12
N ILE A 165 9.53 -4.99 9.92
CA ILE A 165 9.92 -3.88 9.05
C ILE A 165 10.71 -2.87 9.87
N LEU A 166 11.96 -2.60 9.49
CA LEU A 166 12.93 -1.86 10.30
C LEU A 166 13.04 -0.37 9.97
N GLY A 167 12.27 0.14 9.01
CA GLY A 167 12.28 1.56 8.68
C GLY A 167 11.67 1.91 7.33
N ILE A 168 11.98 3.13 6.89
CA ILE A 168 11.50 3.71 5.62
C ILE A 168 11.76 2.75 4.47
N GLY A 169 10.76 2.59 3.63
CA GLY A 169 10.85 1.74 2.46
C GLY A 169 9.50 1.21 2.03
N ARG A 170 9.55 0.18 1.21
CA ARG A 170 8.38 -0.45 0.64
C ARG A 170 8.50 -1.95 0.58
N TYR A 171 7.45 -2.60 1.07
CA TYR A 171 7.46 -4.02 1.35
C TYR A 171 6.13 -4.63 0.94
N VAL A 172 6.17 -5.82 0.35
CA VAL A 172 4.96 -6.63 0.12
C VAL A 172 5.09 -7.89 0.94
N VAL A 173 4.13 -8.11 1.84
CA VAL A 173 4.04 -9.29 2.68
C VAL A 173 2.85 -10.12 2.23
N THR A 174 3.08 -11.40 1.97
CA THR A 174 2.02 -12.36 1.61
C THR A 174 2.03 -13.49 2.62
N SER A 175 0.85 -13.91 3.08
CA SER A 175 0.64 -15.12 3.86
C SER A 175 -0.42 -15.98 3.18
N ALA A 176 -0.02 -17.12 2.63
CA ALA A 176 -0.94 -18.02 1.93
C ALA A 176 -0.40 -19.47 1.94
N ASN A 177 -1.30 -20.45 2.03
CA ASN A 177 -0.97 -21.88 2.01
C ASN A 177 0.14 -22.25 3.01
N ASP A 178 -0.04 -21.82 4.26
CA ASP A 178 0.90 -22.04 5.38
C ASP A 178 2.30 -21.46 5.16
N ARG A 179 2.45 -20.52 4.23
CA ARG A 179 3.72 -19.87 3.91
C ARG A 179 3.60 -18.36 3.98
N MET A 180 4.64 -17.74 4.54
CA MET A 180 4.82 -16.30 4.54
C MET A 180 5.93 -15.92 3.58
N PHE A 181 5.71 -14.86 2.80
CA PHE A 181 6.64 -14.29 1.85
C PHE A 181 6.84 -12.81 2.16
N ILE A 182 8.05 -12.33 1.94
CA ILE A 182 8.40 -10.90 1.96
C ILE A 182 9.12 -10.56 0.68
N ASP A 183 8.64 -9.54 -0.02
CA ASP A 183 9.33 -8.86 -1.11
C ASP A 183 9.69 -7.45 -0.64
N THR A 184 10.99 -7.19 -0.50
CA THR A 184 11.49 -5.86 -0.10
C THR A 184 11.84 -5.08 -1.35
N ARG A 185 10.97 -4.16 -1.76
CA ARG A 185 11.20 -3.31 -2.94
C ARG A 185 12.22 -2.22 -2.61
N ASP A 186 12.07 -1.61 -1.45
CA ASP A 186 13.00 -0.62 -0.90
C ASP A 186 13.09 -0.77 0.62
N GLY A 187 14.24 -0.45 1.21
CA GLY A 187 14.49 -0.59 2.64
C GLY A 187 14.99 -1.97 3.08
N GLN A 188 14.68 -2.33 4.33
CA GLN A 188 15.19 -3.53 5.00
C GLN A 188 14.15 -4.12 5.95
N ALA A 189 13.97 -5.43 5.87
CA ALA A 189 13.14 -6.22 6.77
C ALA A 189 13.93 -7.38 7.39
N LEU A 190 13.41 -7.93 8.47
CA LEU A 190 13.84 -9.21 9.04
C LEU A 190 12.69 -10.21 8.91
N MET A 191 12.99 -11.42 8.44
CA MET A 191 12.05 -12.52 8.42
C MET A 191 12.45 -13.58 9.43
N PHE A 192 11.46 -14.09 10.17
CA PHE A 192 11.61 -15.06 11.24
C PHE A 192 10.66 -16.24 11.03
N ALA A 193 11.13 -17.44 11.35
CA ALA A 193 10.27 -18.60 11.53
C ALA A 193 9.61 -18.59 12.91
N THR A 194 8.52 -19.34 13.09
CA THR A 194 7.79 -19.47 14.36
C THR A 194 8.68 -19.83 15.57
N ASP A 195 9.76 -20.58 15.37
CA ASP A 195 10.65 -20.99 16.47
C ASP A 195 11.61 -19.87 16.93
N ASN A 196 11.66 -18.76 16.19
CA ASN A 196 12.51 -17.59 16.40
C ASN A 196 14.00 -17.92 16.58
N ARG A 197 14.47 -19.04 16.00
CA ARG A 197 15.87 -19.46 16.08
C ARG A 197 16.71 -18.92 14.94
N SER A 198 16.08 -18.69 13.79
CA SER A 198 16.70 -18.14 12.60
C SER A 198 15.97 -16.87 12.16
N ALA A 199 16.77 -15.85 11.89
CA ALA A 199 16.33 -14.58 11.34
C ALA A 199 17.19 -14.28 10.11
N VAL A 200 16.57 -13.83 9.03
CA VAL A 200 17.29 -13.41 7.82
C VAL A 200 16.92 -11.97 7.50
N SER A 201 17.94 -11.16 7.22
CA SER A 201 17.73 -9.83 6.69
C SER A 201 17.42 -9.89 5.20
N VAL A 202 16.33 -9.25 4.83
CA VAL A 202 15.84 -9.11 3.46
C VAL A 202 15.98 -7.64 3.08
N THR A 203 16.83 -7.37 2.10
CA THR A 203 17.11 -5.99 1.65
C THR A 203 16.43 -5.71 0.30
N SER A 204 16.44 -4.45 -0.12
CA SER A 204 15.92 -4.02 -1.44
C SER A 204 16.29 -4.98 -2.59
N GLY A 205 15.27 -5.36 -3.37
CA GLY A 205 15.34 -6.29 -4.49
C GLY A 205 15.34 -7.78 -4.11
N GLN A 206 15.26 -8.12 -2.82
CA GLN A 206 15.25 -9.51 -2.37
C GLN A 206 13.86 -9.98 -1.98
N GLN A 207 13.61 -11.26 -2.23
CA GLN A 207 12.40 -11.95 -1.81
C GLN A 207 12.74 -13.22 -1.03
N PHE A 208 12.09 -13.40 0.11
CA PHE A 208 12.29 -14.54 1.00
C PHE A 208 10.96 -15.19 1.38
N ARG A 209 11.04 -16.44 1.83
CA ARG A 209 9.89 -17.21 2.31
C ARG A 209 10.22 -18.05 3.54
N VAL A 210 9.20 -18.33 4.33
CA VAL A 210 9.21 -19.24 5.47
C VAL A 210 7.85 -19.96 5.59
N GLY A 211 7.79 -21.06 6.35
CA GLY A 211 6.57 -21.84 6.52
C GLY A 211 6.40 -22.97 5.48
N GLY A 212 5.29 -23.71 5.57
CA GLY A 212 4.97 -24.82 4.66
C GLY A 212 6.05 -25.91 4.63
N GLY A 213 6.60 -26.23 5.80
CA GLY A 213 7.71 -27.16 6.01
C GLY A 213 9.11 -26.54 5.97
N ILE A 214 9.23 -25.26 5.61
CA ILE A 214 10.48 -24.49 5.66
C ILE A 214 10.59 -23.84 7.04
N THR A 215 11.51 -24.33 7.87
CA THR A 215 11.75 -23.82 9.23
C THR A 215 12.82 -22.75 9.29
N ASP A 216 13.61 -22.57 8.23
CA ASP A 216 14.62 -21.51 8.11
C ASP A 216 14.26 -20.60 6.94
N PRO A 217 14.16 -19.26 7.15
CA PRO A 217 13.88 -18.33 6.06
C PRO A 217 14.86 -18.52 4.90
N SER A 218 14.34 -18.62 3.68
CA SER A 218 15.14 -18.92 2.48
C SER A 218 14.73 -18.05 1.29
N PRO A 219 15.67 -17.76 0.37
CA PRO A 219 15.37 -16.92 -0.79
C PRO A 219 14.38 -17.63 -1.72
N VAL A 220 13.50 -16.84 -2.34
CA VAL A 220 12.61 -17.34 -3.38
C VAL A 220 13.41 -17.51 -4.68
N THR A 221 13.48 -18.75 -5.17
CA THR A 221 14.26 -19.10 -6.37
C THR A 221 13.50 -18.93 -7.68
N THR A 222 12.19 -18.72 -7.62
CA THR A 222 11.33 -18.38 -8.77
C THR A 222 11.16 -16.87 -8.78
N TYR A 223 11.98 -16.17 -9.55
CA TYR A 223 11.97 -14.71 -9.60
C TYR A 223 10.91 -14.20 -10.58
N ARG A 224 10.25 -13.07 -10.23
CA ARG A 224 9.49 -12.26 -11.17
C ARG A 224 10.40 -11.12 -11.65
N ASP A 225 10.57 -10.99 -12.96
CA ASP A 225 11.27 -9.84 -13.54
C ASP A 225 10.30 -8.66 -13.62
N ASN A 226 10.62 -7.54 -12.98
CA ASN A 226 9.95 -6.28 -13.30
C ASN A 226 10.55 -5.72 -14.59
N LEU A 227 9.73 -5.59 -15.63
CA LEU A 227 10.09 -5.04 -16.93
C LEU A 227 10.12 -3.51 -16.92
N ILE A 228 9.53 -2.87 -15.91
CA ILE A 228 9.47 -1.42 -15.79
C ILE A 228 10.74 -0.87 -15.16
N TYR A 229 11.38 0.04 -15.88
CA TYR A 229 12.46 0.86 -15.34
C TYR A 229 11.91 2.10 -14.64
N GLU A 230 12.45 2.41 -13.46
CA GLU A 230 12.09 3.59 -12.67
C GLU A 230 10.58 3.70 -12.41
N GLY A 231 9.95 2.56 -12.12
CA GLY A 231 8.52 2.45 -11.87
C GLY A 231 8.04 3.12 -10.60
N LEU A 232 8.93 3.47 -9.67
CA LEU A 232 8.65 4.29 -8.49
C LEU A 232 8.78 5.80 -8.78
N PHE A 233 9.12 6.17 -10.01
CA PHE A 233 9.31 7.55 -10.48
C PHE A 233 10.31 8.36 -9.63
N SER A 234 11.58 7.94 -9.59
CA SER A 234 12.64 8.73 -8.95
C SER A 234 13.02 9.94 -9.84
N PHE A 235 12.57 11.13 -9.47
CA PHE A 235 12.72 12.31 -10.33
C PHE A 235 14.15 12.81 -10.42
N ILE A 236 14.51 13.28 -11.61
CA ILE A 236 15.80 13.87 -11.88
C ILE A 236 15.59 15.38 -12.04
N LYS A 237 16.41 16.18 -11.37
CA LYS A 237 16.64 17.58 -11.75
C LYS A 237 17.81 17.60 -12.74
N PRO A 238 17.55 17.69 -14.06
CA PRO A 238 18.62 17.55 -15.05
C PRO A 238 19.63 18.70 -15.02
N SER A 239 19.29 19.83 -14.39
CA SER A 239 20.17 20.99 -14.25
C SER A 239 19.84 21.78 -12.98
N ILE A 240 20.85 22.47 -12.42
CA ILE A 240 20.68 23.44 -11.33
C ILE A 240 19.95 24.70 -11.82
N VAL A 241 19.92 24.92 -13.14
CA VAL A 241 19.33 26.11 -13.77
C VAL A 241 17.84 25.93 -14.08
N GLU A 242 17.39 24.69 -14.25
CA GLU A 242 16.00 24.34 -14.56
C GLU A 242 15.38 23.68 -13.34
N ASP A 243 14.51 24.41 -12.64
CA ASP A 243 13.86 23.93 -11.42
C ASP A 243 12.71 22.95 -11.70
N ALA A 244 12.49 22.59 -12.97
CA ALA A 244 11.47 21.63 -13.38
C ALA A 244 11.92 20.19 -13.07
N LEU A 245 11.04 19.43 -12.40
CA LEU A 245 11.21 18.01 -12.19
C LEU A 245 10.79 17.27 -13.45
N HIS A 246 11.67 16.40 -13.96
CA HIS A 246 11.39 15.55 -15.11
C HIS A 246 11.29 14.10 -14.68
N LEU A 247 10.33 13.39 -15.27
CA LEU A 247 10.26 11.94 -15.17
C LEU A 247 11.61 11.32 -15.55
N PRO A 248 12.05 10.27 -14.84
CA PRO A 248 13.30 9.61 -15.15
C PRO A 248 13.23 8.93 -16.53
N TYR A 249 14.38 8.89 -17.21
CA TYR A 249 14.52 8.06 -18.41
C TYR A 249 14.22 6.59 -18.04
N PRO A 250 13.47 5.83 -18.87
CA PRO A 250 13.04 6.13 -20.23
C PRO A 250 11.57 6.61 -20.38
N TRP A 251 10.98 7.22 -19.36
CA TRP A 251 9.61 7.73 -19.44
C TRP A 251 9.50 8.96 -20.35
N GLY A 252 8.49 8.98 -21.22
CA GLY A 252 8.14 10.12 -22.05
C GLY A 252 6.64 10.41 -22.01
N CYS A 253 6.27 11.70 -21.96
CA CYS A 253 4.87 12.12 -21.87
C CYS A 253 4.41 12.94 -23.08
N GLU A 254 3.15 12.74 -23.46
CA GLU A 254 2.47 13.47 -24.52
C GLU A 254 1.15 14.07 -24.02
N TYR A 255 0.77 15.20 -24.60
CA TYR A 255 -0.46 15.92 -24.30
C TYR A 255 -1.23 16.14 -25.61
N ARG A 256 -2.50 15.74 -25.65
CA ARG A 256 -3.38 15.94 -26.81
C ARG A 256 -4.71 16.49 -26.34
N GLN A 257 -5.27 17.46 -27.06
CA GLN A 257 -6.54 18.07 -26.68
C GLN A 257 -7.21 18.72 -27.88
N ASP A 258 -8.54 18.68 -27.90
CA ASP A 258 -9.34 19.31 -28.96
C ASP A 258 -9.41 20.82 -28.79
N SER A 259 -9.45 21.29 -27.54
CA SER A 259 -9.41 22.72 -27.21
C SER A 259 -8.64 22.98 -25.92
N LEU A 260 -8.33 24.25 -25.68
CA LEU A 260 -7.92 24.70 -24.35
C LEU A 260 -9.02 24.40 -23.32
N PRO A 261 -8.66 24.30 -22.03
CA PRO A 261 -7.32 24.43 -21.44
C PRO A 261 -6.44 23.18 -21.62
N SER A 262 -5.11 23.39 -21.58
CA SER A 262 -4.14 22.31 -21.68
C SER A 262 -4.08 21.45 -20.43
N SER A 263 -3.74 20.18 -20.64
CA SER A 263 -3.40 19.27 -19.57
C SER A 263 -1.91 19.35 -19.20
N THR A 264 -1.55 18.87 -18.01
CA THR A 264 -0.18 18.85 -17.50
C THR A 264 0.13 17.56 -16.76
N ALA A 265 1.39 17.15 -16.80
CA ALA A 265 1.95 16.12 -15.94
C ALA A 265 3.01 16.75 -15.04
N THR A 266 2.77 16.73 -13.74
CA THR A 266 3.66 17.31 -12.72
C THR A 266 3.89 16.34 -11.59
N ILE A 267 4.83 16.66 -10.72
CA ILE A 267 5.16 15.81 -9.57
C ILE A 267 4.56 16.44 -8.36
N ASP A 268 3.85 15.63 -7.59
CA ASP A 268 3.12 16.11 -6.44
C ASP A 268 3.06 15.03 -5.36
N TYR A 269 2.55 15.42 -4.20
CA TYR A 269 2.38 14.54 -3.05
C TYR A 269 0.92 14.47 -2.66
N TRP A 270 0.44 13.26 -2.38
CA TRP A 270 -0.84 13.04 -1.72
C TRP A 270 -0.60 12.24 -0.44
N ASP A 271 -0.92 12.80 0.71
CA ASP A 271 -0.63 12.22 2.03
C ASP A 271 0.81 11.73 2.15
N THR A 272 1.77 12.58 1.76
CA THR A 272 3.23 12.32 1.71
C THR A 272 3.71 11.28 0.69
N ARG A 273 2.79 10.57 0.03
CA ARG A 273 3.11 9.67 -1.07
C ARG A 273 3.40 10.48 -2.33
N GLN A 274 4.63 10.36 -2.82
CA GLN A 274 5.05 10.97 -4.07
C GLN A 274 4.36 10.30 -5.27
N ALA A 275 3.94 11.10 -6.24
CA ALA A 275 3.31 10.60 -7.45
C ALA A 275 3.45 11.53 -8.65
N VAL A 276 3.24 10.96 -9.83
CA VAL A 276 2.95 11.69 -11.07
C VAL A 276 1.50 12.14 -11.01
N ARG A 277 1.26 13.44 -11.05
CA ARG A 277 -0.06 14.04 -11.08
C ARG A 277 -0.41 14.50 -12.48
N TYR A 278 -1.55 14.04 -12.99
CA TYR A 278 -2.13 14.57 -14.22
C TYR A 278 -3.28 15.50 -13.89
N THR A 279 -3.22 16.71 -14.42
CA THR A 279 -4.28 17.71 -14.23
C THR A 279 -4.74 18.28 -15.55
N ARG A 280 -6.05 18.29 -15.72
CA ARG A 280 -6.77 19.14 -16.66
C ARG A 280 -7.99 19.68 -15.94
N GLY A 281 -8.14 21.01 -15.91
CA GLY A 281 -9.20 21.68 -15.16
C GLY A 281 -9.61 22.98 -15.80
N ASN A 282 -10.22 23.88 -15.02
CA ASN A 282 -10.85 25.15 -15.48
C ASN A 282 -12.09 24.94 -16.36
N GLY A 283 -12.86 23.87 -16.11
CA GLY A 283 -14.13 23.63 -16.80
C GLY A 283 -13.93 23.30 -18.26
N ALA A 284 -12.93 22.47 -18.60
CA ALA A 284 -12.78 21.98 -19.96
C ALA A 284 -14.03 21.19 -20.35
N GLU A 285 -14.55 21.45 -21.55
CA GLU A 285 -15.75 20.79 -22.08
C GLU A 285 -15.46 19.91 -23.30
N SER A 286 -14.19 19.74 -23.63
CA SER A 286 -13.72 18.98 -24.79
C SER A 286 -12.77 17.87 -24.39
N HIS A 287 -12.59 16.92 -25.30
CA HIS A 287 -11.68 15.80 -25.11
C HIS A 287 -10.24 16.26 -24.90
N GLY A 288 -9.52 15.51 -24.08
CA GLY A 288 -8.11 15.29 -24.31
C GLY A 288 -7.44 14.49 -23.22
N GLU A 289 -6.15 14.31 -23.45
CA GLU A 289 -5.40 13.19 -22.97
C GLU A 289 -4.04 13.66 -22.50
N THR A 290 -3.68 13.26 -21.28
CA THR A 290 -2.30 13.28 -20.79
C THR A 290 -1.84 11.84 -20.71
N ASN A 291 -0.69 11.53 -21.28
CA ASN A 291 -0.13 10.20 -21.14
C ASN A 291 1.36 10.23 -20.90
N CYS A 292 1.86 9.21 -20.20
CA CYS A 292 3.27 8.88 -20.14
C CYS A 292 3.43 7.40 -20.50
N SER A 293 4.52 7.10 -21.19
CA SER A 293 4.78 5.77 -21.72
C SER A 293 6.25 5.38 -21.61
N GLN A 294 6.47 4.07 -21.57
CA GLN A 294 7.78 3.45 -21.66
C GLN A 294 7.72 2.43 -22.80
N SER A 295 8.57 2.61 -23.81
CA SER A 295 8.67 1.71 -24.96
C SER A 295 9.87 0.79 -24.81
N PHE A 296 9.69 -0.47 -25.23
CA PHE A 296 10.70 -1.50 -25.24
C PHE A 296 11.32 -1.70 -26.64
N GLY A 297 11.14 -0.74 -27.54
CA GLY A 297 11.63 -0.79 -28.91
C GLY A 297 10.76 -1.62 -29.86
N PRO A 298 11.17 -1.72 -31.15
CA PRO A 298 10.37 -2.37 -32.18
C PRO A 298 10.12 -3.87 -31.95
N ASP A 299 11.15 -4.57 -31.44
CA ASP A 299 11.11 -6.02 -31.18
C ASP A 299 10.41 -6.35 -29.86
N GLY A 300 10.29 -5.36 -28.96
CA GLY A 300 9.73 -5.51 -27.64
C GLY A 300 10.54 -6.43 -26.72
N ILE A 301 9.92 -6.83 -25.61
CA ILE A 301 10.45 -7.82 -24.67
C ILE A 301 9.67 -9.12 -24.83
N SER A 302 10.36 -10.20 -25.21
CA SER A 302 9.76 -11.53 -25.38
C SER A 302 9.21 -12.10 -24.06
N LEU A 303 8.10 -12.82 -24.21
CA LEU A 303 7.40 -13.59 -23.17
C LEU A 303 7.43 -15.10 -23.43
N ASP A 304 8.17 -15.57 -24.44
CA ASP A 304 8.09 -16.96 -24.93
C ASP A 304 8.38 -18.02 -23.85
N ASP A 305 9.22 -17.66 -22.88
CA ASP A 305 9.63 -18.52 -21.76
C ASP A 305 8.80 -18.29 -20.49
N TYR A 306 7.76 -17.48 -20.52
CA TYR A 306 7.03 -17.06 -19.32
C TYR A 306 5.55 -17.42 -19.40
N ASN A 307 4.97 -17.82 -18.26
CA ASN A 307 3.54 -18.15 -18.15
C ASN A 307 2.79 -17.18 -17.22
N PHE A 308 3.48 -16.17 -16.71
CA PHE A 308 2.95 -15.14 -15.84
C PHE A 308 3.31 -13.76 -16.40
N LEU A 309 2.31 -12.88 -16.47
CA LEU A 309 2.46 -11.47 -16.77
C LEU A 309 1.41 -10.69 -16.00
N GLU A 310 1.82 -9.74 -15.16
CA GLU A 310 0.91 -8.92 -14.37
C GLU A 310 1.33 -7.45 -14.41
N LEU A 311 0.36 -6.59 -14.67
CA LEU A 311 0.49 -5.16 -14.48
C LEU A 311 0.00 -4.79 -13.09
N GLU A 312 0.82 -4.04 -12.37
CA GLU A 312 0.49 -3.43 -11.07
C GLU A 312 0.70 -1.91 -11.13
N THR A 313 -0.20 -1.15 -10.52
CA THR A 313 -0.03 0.29 -10.32
C THR A 313 -0.80 0.74 -9.08
N THR A 314 -0.32 1.77 -8.39
CA THR A 314 -1.07 2.41 -7.32
C THR A 314 -1.42 3.84 -7.67
N VAL A 315 -2.72 4.11 -7.65
CA VAL A 315 -3.34 5.25 -8.27
C VAL A 315 -4.33 5.92 -7.33
N LEU A 316 -4.60 7.19 -7.52
CA LEU A 316 -5.63 7.93 -6.80
C LEU A 316 -6.34 8.85 -7.77
N ILE A 317 -7.67 8.89 -7.67
CA ILE A 317 -8.48 9.86 -8.41
C ILE A 317 -8.98 10.91 -7.44
N ASN A 318 -8.47 12.13 -7.57
CA ASN A 318 -8.94 13.26 -6.78
C ASN A 318 -10.18 13.87 -7.40
N TYR A 319 -10.25 13.91 -8.74
CA TYR A 319 -11.39 14.49 -9.45
C TYR A 319 -11.55 13.95 -10.88
N GLN A 320 -12.81 13.91 -11.34
CA GLN A 320 -13.21 13.68 -12.72
C GLN A 320 -14.54 14.41 -12.98
N SER A 321 -14.73 14.98 -14.16
CA SER A 321 -16.02 15.62 -14.52
C SER A 321 -16.99 14.71 -15.26
N LEU A 322 -16.47 13.70 -15.98
CA LEU A 322 -17.30 12.76 -16.71
C LEU A 322 -17.86 11.68 -15.78
N SER A 323 -19.11 11.26 -16.00
CA SER A 323 -19.63 10.03 -15.38
C SER A 323 -18.94 8.83 -16.03
N LYS A 324 -18.57 7.84 -15.21
CA LYS A 324 -17.83 6.65 -15.60
C LYS A 324 -16.59 7.00 -16.43
N CYS A 325 -16.59 6.62 -17.70
CA CYS A 325 -15.54 6.89 -18.65
C CYS A 325 -16.09 7.52 -19.94
N GLY A 326 -17.08 8.41 -19.79
CA GLY A 326 -17.74 9.07 -20.91
C GLY A 326 -18.69 8.16 -21.69
N GLN A 327 -19.28 8.72 -22.76
CA GLN A 327 -20.35 8.07 -23.55
C GLN A 327 -19.92 6.75 -24.22
N GLN A 328 -18.63 6.60 -24.49
CA GLN A 328 -18.06 5.42 -25.14
C GLN A 328 -17.27 4.52 -24.18
N GLY A 329 -17.24 4.86 -22.88
CA GLY A 329 -16.45 4.13 -21.89
C GLY A 329 -14.93 4.21 -22.07
N SER A 330 -14.43 5.12 -22.93
CA SER A 330 -13.01 5.22 -23.32
C SER A 330 -12.29 6.48 -22.81
N GLU A 331 -12.99 7.29 -22.00
CA GLU A 331 -12.49 8.54 -21.43
C GLU A 331 -12.53 8.48 -19.90
N CYS A 332 -11.76 7.56 -19.33
CA CYS A 332 -11.61 7.46 -17.88
C CYS A 332 -10.55 8.47 -17.40
N PRO A 333 -10.71 9.03 -16.17
CA PRO A 333 -9.68 9.88 -15.58
C PRO A 333 -8.36 9.15 -15.41
N LEU A 334 -8.35 7.81 -15.36
CA LEU A 334 -7.14 7.01 -15.50
C LEU A 334 -7.40 5.78 -16.36
N MET A 335 -6.47 5.49 -17.25
CA MET A 335 -6.45 4.33 -18.12
C MET A 335 -5.04 3.75 -18.20
N LEU A 336 -4.99 2.43 -18.24
CA LEU A 336 -3.79 1.62 -18.43
C LEU A 336 -3.89 0.97 -19.79
N ARG A 337 -2.80 1.00 -20.56
CA ARG A 337 -2.69 0.33 -21.84
C ARG A 337 -1.38 -0.41 -21.94
N LEU A 338 -1.46 -1.68 -22.30
CA LEU A 338 -0.33 -2.52 -22.66
C LEU A 338 -0.43 -2.88 -24.13
N ARG A 339 0.59 -2.55 -24.93
CA ARG A 339 0.66 -2.98 -26.33
C ARG A 339 1.62 -4.15 -26.48
N PHE A 340 1.17 -5.19 -27.18
CA PHE A 340 1.89 -6.45 -27.31
C PHE A 340 1.72 -7.06 -28.70
N GLN A 341 2.65 -7.94 -29.09
CA GLN A 341 2.51 -8.79 -30.26
C GLN A 341 1.88 -10.14 -29.89
N THR A 342 1.19 -10.74 -30.84
CA THR A 342 0.61 -12.09 -30.72
C THR A 342 1.30 -13.08 -31.67
N SER A 343 1.04 -14.38 -31.50
CA SER A 343 1.67 -15.45 -32.28
C SER A 343 1.40 -15.39 -33.80
N ASP A 344 0.35 -14.68 -34.21
CA ASP A 344 0.02 -14.36 -35.61
C ASP A 344 0.81 -13.15 -36.17
N GLY A 345 1.67 -12.53 -35.35
CA GLY A 345 2.43 -11.33 -35.68
C GLY A 345 1.62 -10.03 -35.58
N ALA A 346 0.35 -10.07 -35.16
CA ALA A 346 -0.46 -8.87 -34.99
C ALA A 346 -0.05 -8.09 -33.73
N SER A 347 -0.08 -6.75 -33.82
CA SER A 347 0.01 -5.88 -32.65
C SER A 347 -1.39 -5.66 -32.08
N ARG A 348 -1.54 -5.86 -30.77
CA ARG A 348 -2.79 -5.74 -30.02
C ARG A 348 -2.57 -4.93 -28.75
N GLU A 349 -3.66 -4.46 -28.18
CA GLU A 349 -3.66 -3.68 -26.95
C GLU A 349 -4.60 -4.31 -25.92
N TRP A 350 -4.18 -4.27 -24.66
CA TRP A 350 -5.03 -4.51 -23.51
C TRP A 350 -5.23 -3.17 -22.80
N ILE A 351 -6.48 -2.83 -22.48
CA ILE A 351 -6.87 -1.55 -21.91
C ILE A 351 -7.73 -1.78 -20.68
N GLN A 352 -7.41 -1.06 -19.59
CA GLN A 352 -8.21 -1.01 -18.36
C GLN A 352 -8.42 0.43 -17.94
N GLY A 353 -9.67 0.85 -17.78
CA GLY A 353 -10.03 2.14 -17.22
C GLY A 353 -10.36 2.08 -15.73
N LEU A 354 -10.12 3.18 -15.02
CA LEU A 354 -10.50 3.40 -13.63
C LEU A 354 -11.22 4.74 -13.48
N TYR A 355 -12.28 4.77 -12.68
CA TYR A 355 -13.10 5.95 -12.41
C TYR A 355 -13.68 5.92 -10.99
N TYR A 356 -14.21 7.03 -10.48
CA TYR A 356 -15.00 7.06 -9.24
C TYR A 356 -16.43 7.55 -9.45
N ALA A 357 -16.65 8.53 -10.32
CA ALA A 357 -17.95 9.17 -10.46
C ALA A 357 -18.90 8.31 -11.31
N ASP A 358 -20.10 8.04 -10.80
CA ASP A 358 -21.18 7.38 -11.53
C ASP A 358 -22.49 8.16 -11.31
N ASP A 359 -22.89 8.91 -12.33
CA ASP A 359 -24.19 9.56 -12.38
C ASP A 359 -25.24 8.55 -12.90
N PRO A 360 -26.15 8.04 -12.05
CA PRO A 360 -27.12 7.02 -12.44
C PRO A 360 -28.16 7.53 -13.45
N GLN A 361 -28.22 8.83 -13.72
CA GLN A 361 -29.09 9.40 -14.77
C GLN A 361 -28.46 9.30 -16.16
N ARG A 362 -27.17 8.95 -16.27
CA ARG A 362 -26.47 8.77 -17.54
C ARG A 362 -26.22 7.29 -17.79
N ASP A 363 -26.83 6.77 -18.85
CA ASP A 363 -26.63 5.39 -19.29
C ASP A 363 -25.34 5.27 -20.13
N TYR A 364 -24.19 5.44 -19.46
CA TYR A 364 -22.88 5.27 -20.08
C TYR A 364 -22.38 3.84 -19.86
N PRO A 365 -21.72 3.24 -20.88
CA PRO A 365 -21.24 1.88 -20.80
C PRO A 365 -20.14 1.76 -19.74
N SER A 366 -20.12 0.61 -19.06
CA SER A 366 -19.05 0.27 -18.11
C SER A 366 -17.79 -0.24 -18.79
N GLN A 367 -17.77 -0.41 -20.11
CA GLN A 367 -16.67 -0.99 -20.87
C GLN A 367 -16.52 -0.27 -22.21
N CYS A 368 -15.28 -0.02 -22.63
CA CYS A 368 -14.99 0.51 -23.96
C CYS A 368 -15.01 -0.59 -25.04
N SER A 369 -15.27 -0.22 -26.30
CA SER A 369 -15.32 -1.16 -27.43
C SER A 369 -14.02 -1.99 -27.62
N GLY A 370 -12.86 -1.43 -27.27
CA GLY A 370 -11.56 -2.10 -27.34
C GLY A 370 -11.09 -2.76 -26.05
N CYS A 371 -11.87 -2.68 -24.97
CA CYS A 371 -11.50 -3.19 -23.65
C CYS A 371 -11.88 -4.67 -23.56
N THR A 372 -11.07 -5.49 -22.89
CA THR A 372 -11.39 -6.91 -22.63
C THR A 372 -12.19 -7.12 -21.35
N GLN A 373 -12.25 -6.09 -20.49
CA GLN A 373 -12.92 -6.10 -19.20
C GLN A 373 -13.64 -4.78 -18.96
N PRO A 374 -14.66 -4.75 -18.08
CA PRO A 374 -15.25 -3.51 -17.61
C PRO A 374 -14.23 -2.60 -16.92
N ASN A 375 -14.41 -1.29 -17.10
CA ASN A 375 -13.73 -0.27 -16.33
C ASN A 375 -14.09 -0.40 -14.85
N LEU A 376 -13.12 -0.07 -14.00
CA LEU A 376 -13.20 -0.30 -12.58
C LEU A 376 -13.63 0.97 -11.84
N GLN A 377 -14.68 0.86 -11.03
CA GLN A 377 -15.01 1.92 -10.08
C GLN A 377 -14.19 1.76 -8.80
N ILE A 378 -13.56 2.85 -8.36
CA ILE A 378 -12.83 2.99 -7.10
C ILE A 378 -13.34 4.21 -6.33
N ASN A 379 -12.97 4.36 -5.06
CA ASN A 379 -13.34 5.52 -4.26
C ASN A 379 -12.48 6.74 -4.60
N GLU A 380 -13.11 7.91 -4.56
CA GLU A 380 -12.44 9.21 -4.72
C GLU A 380 -11.48 9.47 -3.54
N LYS A 381 -10.33 10.10 -3.80
CA LYS A 381 -9.37 10.57 -2.78
C LYS A 381 -8.78 9.48 -1.87
N VAL A 382 -8.84 8.22 -2.30
CA VAL A 382 -8.19 7.10 -1.62
C VAL A 382 -7.28 6.39 -2.61
N TRP A 383 -6.07 6.04 -2.16
CA TRP A 383 -5.13 5.26 -2.97
C TRP A 383 -5.70 3.86 -3.25
N TYR A 384 -5.57 3.40 -4.48
CA TYR A 384 -5.96 2.07 -4.92
C TYR A 384 -4.81 1.39 -5.67
N THR A 385 -4.41 0.21 -5.23
CA THR A 385 -3.45 -0.64 -5.95
C THR A 385 -4.22 -1.53 -6.91
N PHE A 386 -4.14 -1.21 -8.20
CA PHE A 386 -4.69 -2.02 -9.26
C PHE A 386 -3.73 -3.15 -9.63
N ARG A 387 -4.28 -4.34 -9.86
CA ARG A 387 -3.59 -5.47 -10.48
C ARG A 387 -4.43 -6.09 -11.57
N SER A 388 -3.79 -6.39 -12.70
CA SER A 388 -4.46 -7.05 -13.82
C SER A 388 -4.74 -8.55 -13.58
N GLY A 389 -4.08 -9.15 -12.59
CA GLY A 389 -3.89 -10.59 -12.55
C GLY A 389 -3.01 -11.09 -13.70
N ASN A 390 -2.98 -12.40 -13.92
CA ASN A 390 -2.14 -13.00 -14.94
C ASN A 390 -2.71 -12.84 -16.37
N LEU A 391 -2.20 -11.85 -17.09
CA LEU A 391 -2.53 -11.55 -18.48
C LEU A 391 -2.24 -12.70 -19.46
N MET A 392 -1.28 -13.58 -19.15
CA MET A 392 -1.01 -14.78 -19.96
C MET A 392 -2.18 -15.77 -19.96
N THR A 393 -3.03 -15.71 -18.93
CA THR A 393 -4.24 -16.54 -18.81
C THR A 393 -5.51 -15.79 -19.19
N LEU A 394 -5.59 -14.50 -18.81
CA LEU A 394 -6.74 -13.65 -19.06
C LEU A 394 -6.96 -13.39 -20.54
N LEU A 395 -5.91 -13.02 -21.29
CA LEU A 395 -6.05 -12.62 -22.69
C LEU A 395 -6.47 -13.77 -23.61
N PRO A 396 -5.93 -15.00 -23.49
CA PRO A 396 -6.44 -16.13 -24.25
C PRO A 396 -7.90 -16.45 -23.91
N ALA A 397 -8.29 -16.35 -22.64
CA ALA A 397 -9.65 -16.67 -22.20
C ALA A 397 -10.70 -15.65 -22.64
N THR A 398 -10.35 -14.35 -22.64
CA THR A 398 -11.29 -13.26 -22.90
C THR A 398 -11.26 -12.74 -24.33
N ALA A 399 -10.08 -12.76 -24.97
CA ALA A 399 -9.86 -12.18 -26.30
C ALA A 399 -9.41 -13.21 -27.35
N GLY A 400 -9.00 -14.42 -26.95
CA GLY A 400 -8.58 -15.48 -27.88
C GLY A 400 -7.16 -15.31 -28.44
N PHE A 401 -6.30 -14.52 -27.79
CA PHE A 401 -4.91 -14.32 -28.22
C PHE A 401 -3.92 -14.45 -27.05
N THR A 402 -2.74 -14.97 -27.34
CA THR A 402 -1.63 -15.09 -26.38
C THR A 402 -0.57 -14.03 -26.69
N PRO A 403 -0.19 -13.17 -25.71
CA PRO A 403 0.88 -12.21 -25.91
C PRO A 403 2.23 -12.94 -26.00
N THR A 404 3.06 -12.56 -26.97
CA THR A 404 4.40 -13.13 -27.21
C THR A 404 5.52 -12.12 -26.96
N SER A 405 5.26 -10.83 -27.15
CA SER A 405 6.23 -9.76 -26.84
C SER A 405 5.53 -8.48 -26.41
N ILE A 406 6.06 -7.79 -25.39
CA ILE A 406 5.56 -6.49 -24.94
C ILE A 406 6.29 -5.36 -25.66
N GLN A 407 5.55 -4.46 -26.29
CA GLN A 407 6.10 -3.36 -27.10
C GLN A 407 6.18 -2.05 -26.32
N ASP A 408 5.13 -1.71 -25.56
CA ASP A 408 5.11 -0.56 -24.67
C ASP A 408 4.02 -0.68 -23.63
N ILE A 409 4.19 0.13 -22.59
CA ILE A 409 3.17 0.45 -21.62
C ILE A 409 2.87 1.93 -21.65
N LYS A 410 1.60 2.27 -21.46
CA LYS A 410 1.09 3.64 -21.39
C LYS A 410 0.11 3.73 -20.22
N PHE A 411 0.29 4.74 -19.37
CA PHE A 411 -0.74 5.18 -18.44
C PHE A 411 -1.19 6.58 -18.85
N TYR A 412 -2.49 6.82 -18.83
CA TYR A 412 -3.05 8.06 -19.35
C TYR A 412 -4.35 8.47 -18.67
N ALA A 413 -4.58 9.77 -18.59
CA ALA A 413 -5.86 10.35 -18.19
C ALA A 413 -6.56 10.89 -19.44
N SER A 414 -7.85 10.61 -19.59
CA SER A 414 -8.63 10.99 -20.76
C SER A 414 -10.00 11.53 -20.34
N GLY A 415 -10.44 12.61 -20.98
CA GLY A 415 -11.76 13.19 -20.77
C GLY A 415 -11.73 14.71 -20.80
N HIS A 416 -12.69 15.31 -20.09
CA HIS A 416 -12.88 16.75 -20.03
C HIS A 416 -11.99 17.38 -18.94
N ASP A 417 -12.36 17.21 -17.68
CA ASP A 417 -11.56 17.59 -16.51
C ASP A 417 -11.21 16.35 -15.70
N TYR A 418 -9.97 16.31 -15.21
CA TYR A 418 -9.45 15.23 -14.38
C TYR A 418 -8.29 15.71 -13.50
N ASP A 419 -8.18 15.08 -12.34
CA ASP A 419 -7.05 15.21 -11.43
C ASP A 419 -6.74 13.85 -10.83
N VAL A 420 -5.64 13.24 -11.27
CA VAL A 420 -5.26 11.88 -10.89
C VAL A 420 -3.79 11.80 -10.53
N PHE A 421 -3.46 10.85 -9.66
CA PHE A 421 -2.12 10.60 -9.18
C PHE A 421 -1.75 9.14 -9.46
N ILE A 422 -0.53 8.93 -9.95
CA ILE A 422 0.06 7.61 -10.19
C ILE A 422 1.37 7.57 -9.42
N SER A 423 1.42 6.76 -8.36
CA SER A 423 2.60 6.68 -7.49
C SER A 423 3.59 5.64 -7.94
N GLU A 424 3.14 4.64 -8.70
CA GLU A 424 4.01 3.57 -9.16
C GLU A 424 3.46 2.81 -10.38
N LEU A 425 4.35 2.07 -11.02
CA LEU A 425 4.02 1.11 -12.06
C LEU A 425 5.01 -0.05 -12.06
N GLY A 426 4.49 -1.27 -12.11
CA GLY A 426 5.28 -2.49 -12.26
C GLY A 426 4.67 -3.41 -13.30
N LEU A 427 5.49 -4.02 -14.15
CA LEU A 427 5.06 -5.02 -15.13
C LEU A 427 5.90 -6.25 -14.91
N TYR A 428 5.32 -7.24 -14.25
CA TYR A 428 6.05 -8.40 -13.76
C TYR A 428 5.81 -9.59 -14.68
N ARG A 429 6.89 -10.22 -15.17
CA ARG A 429 6.81 -11.52 -15.86
C ARG A 429 7.47 -12.63 -15.04
N GLY A 430 7.01 -13.86 -15.19
CA GLY A 430 7.53 -15.00 -14.41
C GLY A 430 7.08 -16.37 -14.92
N TRP A 431 7.64 -17.42 -14.31
CA TRP A 431 7.34 -18.82 -14.66
C TRP A 431 6.07 -19.34 -13.98
N VAL A 432 5.81 -18.83 -12.79
CA VAL A 432 4.67 -19.16 -11.94
C VAL A 432 4.23 -17.89 -11.25
N ASP A 433 2.99 -17.89 -10.80
CA ASP A 433 2.57 -16.92 -9.82
C ASP A 433 3.35 -17.17 -8.51
N VAL A 434 4.23 -16.23 -8.15
CA VAL A 434 5.07 -16.34 -6.95
C VAL A 434 4.27 -16.04 -5.67
N ILE A 435 3.14 -15.35 -5.82
CA ILE A 435 2.14 -15.14 -4.77
C ILE A 435 1.06 -16.17 -5.05
N PRO A 436 0.88 -17.21 -4.23
CA PRO A 436 -0.19 -18.15 -4.46
C PRO A 436 -1.51 -17.38 -4.52
N GLN A 437 -2.21 -17.44 -5.66
CA GLN A 437 -3.59 -16.98 -5.73
C GLN A 437 -4.33 -17.72 -4.61
N ILE A 438 -4.90 -16.97 -3.67
CA ILE A 438 -5.80 -17.53 -2.66
C ILE A 438 -6.91 -18.16 -3.47
N SER A 439 -6.99 -19.50 -3.47
CA SER A 439 -7.95 -20.20 -4.29
C SER A 439 -9.34 -19.69 -3.91
N GLN A 440 -10.07 -19.15 -4.89
CA GLN A 440 -11.49 -18.91 -4.70
C GLN A 440 -12.12 -20.27 -4.41
N SER A 441 -12.59 -20.48 -3.18
CA SER A 441 -13.56 -21.54 -2.94
C SER A 441 -14.84 -21.10 -3.64
N ASP A 442 -15.20 -21.80 -4.72
CA ASP A 442 -16.49 -21.67 -5.40
C ASP A 442 -17.69 -21.80 -4.44
#